data_AF-A0AAA9SNP1-F1
#
_entry.id   AF-A0AAA9SNP1-F1
#
_cell.length_a   1.000
_cell.length_b   1.000
_cell.length_c   1.000
_cell.angle_alpha   90.00
_cell.angle_beta   90.00
_cell.angle_gamma   90.00
#
_symmetry.space_group_name_H-M   'P 1'
#
loop_
_entity.id
_entity.type
_entity.pdbx_description
1 polymer ?
#
loop_
_entity_poly.entity_id
_entity_poly.type
_entity_poly.pdbx_seq_one_letter_code
_entity_poly.pdbx_strand_id
1 'polypeptide(L)'
;MVDTCFLSRGLTTLAGLLLLPFGSLAASQIEVTVENFLRVLTGRIPSSTPRSKRLLSDDRSNILIYMTGHGGNGFLKFQDSEEITNIELADAFEQMWQKRRYNELLFIIDTCQGASMYERFYSPNIMALASSQVGEDSLSHQPDPAVGVHLMDRYTFYVLEFLEEINPASQTNMNDLFQVCPRSLCVSTPGHRTDLFQRDPKNVLITDFFGSVRKVEITTETISLQPDSGVVESSYKKDQMVEELMEPLKYAEQLPVAQIIHQKPKLKDWHPPGGFILGLWALIIMVFFKTYGIKHMKFIF
;
A
#
# COMPACT_ATOMS: atom_id res chain seq x y z
N MET A 1 -24.70 26.81 6.32
CA MET A 1 -25.84 26.10 5.69
C MET A 1 -25.93 26.58 4.25
N VAL A 2 -25.05 26.04 3.40
CA VAL A 2 -25.20 26.03 1.94
C VAL A 2 -24.56 24.73 1.51
N ASP A 3 -25.40 23.76 1.20
CA ASP A 3 -25.06 22.56 0.45
C ASP A 3 -24.63 22.96 -0.97
N THR A 4 -23.51 22.43 -1.46
CA THR A 4 -23.21 22.43 -2.89
C THR A 4 -22.67 21.07 -3.30
N CYS A 5 -23.61 20.13 -3.40
CA CYS A 5 -23.59 19.05 -4.37
C CYS A 5 -24.10 19.63 -5.69
N PHE A 6 -23.23 20.02 -6.63
CA PHE A 6 -23.60 20.16 -8.06
C PHE A 6 -22.35 20.25 -8.97
N LEU A 7 -22.24 19.22 -9.82
CA LEU A 7 -21.59 19.11 -11.14
C LEU A 7 -20.71 20.26 -11.68
N SER A 8 -19.54 19.89 -12.21
CA SER A 8 -19.07 20.39 -13.50
C SER A 8 -18.30 19.32 -14.28
N ARG A 9 -18.75 19.07 -15.52
CA ARG A 9 -18.06 18.26 -16.53
C ARG A 9 -16.87 19.02 -17.10
N GLY A 10 -15.77 18.30 -17.34
CA GLY A 10 -14.86 18.55 -18.46
C GLY A 10 -13.42 18.91 -18.09
N LEU A 11 -12.53 17.90 -18.13
CA LEU A 11 -11.27 18.01 -18.86
C LEU A 11 -10.65 16.61 -19.06
N THR A 12 -10.52 16.21 -20.32
CA THR A 12 -9.70 15.07 -20.74
C THR A 12 -8.21 15.42 -20.74
N THR A 13 -7.38 14.39 -20.55
CA THR A 13 -5.93 14.28 -20.82
C THR A 13 -4.93 14.99 -19.89
N LEU A 14 -4.22 14.20 -19.06
CA LEU A 14 -2.76 14.02 -19.22
C LEU A 14 -2.27 12.75 -18.51
N ALA A 15 -1.53 11.93 -19.24
CA ALA A 15 -0.81 10.77 -18.75
C ALA A 15 0.42 11.19 -17.90
N GLY A 16 0.68 10.47 -16.82
CA GLY A 16 1.85 10.66 -15.96
C GLY A 16 2.32 9.34 -15.38
N LEU A 17 3.26 8.71 -16.06
CA LEU A 17 3.97 7.50 -15.68
C LEU A 17 4.86 7.79 -14.45
N LEU A 18 4.60 7.17 -13.30
CA LEU A 18 5.59 7.09 -12.22
C LEU A 18 5.80 5.63 -11.82
N LEU A 19 6.98 5.12 -12.15
CA LEU A 19 7.53 3.85 -11.69
C LEU A 19 7.86 3.99 -10.20
N LEU A 20 7.14 3.28 -9.33
CA LEU A 20 7.57 3.04 -7.95
C LEU A 20 7.71 1.52 -7.71
N PRO A 21 8.85 1.05 -7.19
CA PRO A 21 9.16 -0.37 -7.08
C PRO A 21 8.73 -0.92 -5.72
N PHE A 22 7.45 -0.90 -5.38
CA PHE A 22 6.95 -1.60 -4.20
C PHE A 22 5.54 -2.12 -4.49
N GLY A 23 5.19 -3.29 -3.95
CA GLY A 23 3.98 -4.06 -4.24
C GLY A 23 2.67 -3.40 -3.81
N SER A 24 2.42 -2.18 -4.28
CA SER A 24 1.14 -1.49 -4.26
C SER A 24 0.42 -1.78 -5.58
N LEU A 25 -0.84 -2.19 -5.49
CA LEU A 25 -1.71 -2.41 -6.65
C LEU A 25 -2.07 -1.03 -7.25
N ALA A 26 -1.20 -0.47 -8.08
CA ALA A 26 -1.54 0.72 -8.88
C ALA A 26 -2.32 0.27 -10.13
N ALA A 27 -3.64 0.38 -10.07
CA ALA A 27 -4.53 0.16 -11.21
C ALA A 27 -4.81 1.50 -11.91
N SER A 28 -4.73 1.53 -13.25
CA SER A 28 -5.09 2.72 -14.05
C SER A 28 -6.62 2.91 -14.10
N GLN A 29 -7.13 4.10 -14.46
CA GLN A 29 -8.58 4.41 -14.48
C GLN A 29 -9.46 3.39 -15.23
N ILE A 30 -8.93 2.68 -16.24
CA ILE A 30 -9.66 1.63 -16.99
C ILE A 30 -9.73 0.30 -16.21
N GLU A 31 -8.86 0.12 -15.22
CA GLU A 31 -8.74 -1.11 -14.44
C GLU A 31 -9.48 -1.06 -13.10
N VAL A 32 -9.87 0.13 -12.63
CA VAL A 32 -10.58 0.33 -11.36
C VAL A 32 -12.09 0.17 -11.56
N THR A 33 -12.56 -1.08 -11.65
CA THR A 33 -13.98 -1.44 -11.66
C THR A 33 -14.32 -2.29 -10.43
N VAL A 34 -15.59 -2.28 -10.03
CA VAL A 34 -16.06 -3.13 -8.92
C VAL A 34 -15.78 -4.61 -9.23
N GLU A 35 -16.05 -5.02 -10.46
CA GLU A 35 -15.79 -6.40 -10.91
C GLU A 35 -14.32 -6.79 -10.76
N ASN A 36 -13.38 -5.95 -11.21
CA ASN A 36 -11.95 -6.24 -11.12
C ASN A 36 -11.50 -6.33 -9.66
N PHE A 37 -11.98 -5.41 -8.81
CA PHE A 37 -11.69 -5.43 -7.38
C PHE A 37 -12.15 -6.74 -6.73
N LEU A 38 -13.41 -7.15 -6.94
CA LEU A 38 -13.96 -8.40 -6.42
C LEU A 38 -13.25 -9.64 -6.99
N ARG A 39 -12.83 -9.61 -8.26
CA ARG A 39 -12.05 -10.69 -8.88
C ARG A 39 -10.67 -10.84 -8.25
N VAL A 40 -9.99 -9.73 -7.94
CA VAL A 40 -8.68 -9.75 -7.25
C VAL A 40 -8.83 -10.38 -5.86
N LEU A 41 -9.83 -9.95 -5.09
CA LEU A 41 -10.12 -10.50 -3.76
C LEU A 41 -10.38 -12.02 -3.83
N THR A 42 -11.30 -12.43 -4.70
CA THR A 42 -11.76 -13.83 -4.81
C THR A 42 -10.83 -14.74 -5.62
N GLY A 43 -9.73 -14.21 -6.17
CA GLY A 43 -8.75 -14.92 -6.99
C GLY A 43 -9.26 -15.33 -8.37
N ARG A 44 -10.36 -14.75 -8.87
CA ARG A 44 -10.94 -15.04 -10.18
C ARG A 44 -10.34 -14.16 -11.27
N ILE A 45 -9.02 -14.25 -11.44
CA ILE A 45 -8.26 -13.47 -12.41
C ILE A 45 -7.64 -14.38 -13.47
N PRO A 46 -7.59 -13.96 -14.75
CA PRO A 46 -6.97 -14.74 -15.82
C PRO A 46 -5.52 -15.14 -15.53
N SER A 47 -5.07 -16.28 -16.06
CA SER A 47 -3.68 -16.74 -15.91
C SER A 47 -2.66 -15.80 -16.57
N SER A 48 -3.08 -14.95 -17.50
CA SER A 48 -2.26 -13.91 -18.13
C SER A 48 -2.06 -12.65 -17.27
N THR A 49 -2.85 -12.44 -16.20
CA THR A 49 -2.73 -11.24 -15.37
C THR A 49 -1.35 -11.16 -14.70
N PRO A 50 -0.62 -10.04 -14.78
CA PRO A 50 0.71 -9.92 -14.16
C PRO A 50 0.69 -10.16 -12.66
N ARG A 51 1.77 -10.72 -12.11
CA ARG A 51 1.89 -11.06 -10.67
C ARG A 51 1.62 -9.86 -9.75
N SER A 52 2.07 -8.67 -10.13
CA SER A 52 1.86 -7.41 -9.39
C SER A 52 0.40 -6.97 -9.29
N LYS A 53 -0.48 -7.52 -10.13
CA LYS A 53 -1.92 -7.24 -10.14
C LYS A 53 -2.76 -8.35 -9.51
N ARG A 54 -2.12 -9.23 -8.73
CA ARG A 54 -2.77 -10.36 -8.07
C ARG A 54 -2.62 -10.25 -6.57
N LEU A 55 -3.66 -10.70 -5.87
CA LEU A 55 -3.58 -11.01 -4.46
C LEU A 55 -3.14 -12.47 -4.30
N LEU A 56 -1.85 -12.68 -4.02
CA LEU A 56 -1.25 -13.99 -3.80
C LEU A 56 -1.20 -14.31 -2.30
N SER A 57 -2.37 -14.51 -1.72
CA SER A 57 -2.56 -14.78 -0.28
C SER A 57 -3.09 -16.19 -0.04
N ASP A 58 -2.86 -16.67 1.18
CA ASP A 58 -3.23 -17.99 1.69
C ASP A 58 -3.79 -17.89 3.13
N ASP A 59 -4.01 -19.02 3.80
CA ASP A 59 -4.50 -19.10 5.18
C ASP A 59 -3.51 -18.62 6.24
N ARG A 60 -2.31 -18.18 5.84
CA ARG A 60 -1.30 -17.59 6.73
C ARG A 60 -1.08 -16.10 6.47
N SER A 61 -1.76 -15.56 5.46
CA SER A 61 -1.58 -14.20 5.01
C SER A 61 -2.49 -13.23 5.76
N ASN A 62 -1.91 -12.20 6.36
CA ASN A 62 -2.67 -11.06 6.88
C ASN A 62 -2.93 -10.06 5.74
N ILE A 63 -4.17 -9.59 5.60
CA ILE A 63 -4.58 -8.71 4.50
C ILE A 63 -5.03 -7.37 5.06
N LEU A 64 -4.52 -6.29 4.49
CA LEU A 64 -5.06 -4.94 4.66
C LEU A 64 -5.83 -4.54 3.42
N ILE A 65 -7.09 -4.15 3.59
CA ILE A 65 -7.92 -3.52 2.57
C ILE A 65 -8.22 -2.10 3.04
N TYR A 66 -7.70 -1.13 2.30
CA TYR A 66 -7.97 0.29 2.52
C TYR A 66 -8.81 0.83 1.36
N MET A 67 -9.96 1.41 1.66
CA MET A 67 -10.85 2.00 0.66
C MET A 67 -11.17 3.44 1.07
N THR A 68 -11.09 4.36 0.11
CA THR A 68 -11.40 5.77 0.32
C THR A 68 -12.21 6.29 -0.85
N GLY A 69 -13.21 7.13 -0.57
CA GLY A 69 -14.02 7.76 -1.60
C GLY A 69 -15.35 8.27 -1.07
N HIS A 70 -16.25 8.60 -2.00
CA HIS A 70 -17.60 9.00 -1.66
C HIS A 70 -18.50 7.78 -1.49
N GLY A 71 -19.38 7.84 -0.50
CA GLY A 71 -20.30 6.75 -0.20
C GLY A 71 -21.49 7.24 0.59
N GLY A 72 -22.26 6.28 1.08
CA GLY A 72 -23.45 6.52 1.89
C GLY A 72 -23.83 5.26 2.66
N ASN A 73 -25.10 5.14 3.03
CA ASN A 73 -25.56 4.00 3.81
C ASN A 73 -25.48 2.69 3.00
N GLY A 74 -24.45 1.88 3.28
CA GLY A 74 -24.24 0.56 2.73
C GLY A 74 -23.62 0.51 1.34
N PHE A 75 -23.07 1.62 0.82
CA PHE A 75 -22.36 1.63 -0.45
C PHE A 75 -21.19 2.62 -0.49
N LEU A 76 -20.22 2.33 -1.36
CA LEU A 76 -19.14 3.24 -1.77
C LEU A 76 -19.15 3.36 -3.30
N LYS A 77 -19.02 4.58 -3.81
CA LYS A 77 -18.93 4.84 -5.25
C LYS A 77 -17.58 4.41 -5.80
N PHE A 78 -17.61 3.67 -6.89
CA PHE A 78 -16.45 3.35 -7.72
C PHE A 78 -16.54 4.18 -8.99
N GLN A 79 -15.63 5.14 -9.13
CA GLN A 79 -15.72 6.15 -10.19
C GLN A 79 -17.10 6.86 -10.16
N ASP A 80 -17.55 7.39 -11.30
CA ASP A 80 -18.82 8.12 -11.43
C ASP A 80 -20.01 7.22 -11.82
N SER A 81 -19.80 5.91 -12.05
CA SER A 81 -20.81 5.04 -12.68
C SER A 81 -21.17 3.77 -11.93
N GLU A 82 -20.31 3.28 -11.04
CA GLU A 82 -20.53 2.04 -10.32
C GLU A 82 -20.54 2.29 -8.80
N GLU A 83 -21.17 1.38 -8.06
CA GLU A 83 -21.20 1.39 -6.61
C GLU A 83 -20.91 -0.02 -6.12
N ILE A 84 -20.10 -0.15 -5.07
CA ILE A 84 -19.90 -1.40 -4.36
C ILE A 84 -20.67 -1.35 -3.05
N THR A 85 -21.44 -2.39 -2.78
CA THR A 85 -22.29 -2.48 -1.59
C THR A 85 -21.61 -3.24 -0.45
N ASN A 86 -22.08 -3.01 0.76
CA ASN A 86 -21.66 -3.75 1.95
C ASN A 86 -21.96 -5.25 1.87
N ILE A 87 -23.01 -5.64 1.14
CA ILE A 87 -23.38 -7.04 0.87
C ILE A 87 -22.36 -7.69 -0.07
N GLU A 88 -22.01 -7.03 -1.17
CA GLU A 88 -21.01 -7.55 -2.12
C GLU A 88 -19.63 -7.72 -1.47
N LEU A 89 -19.22 -6.79 -0.60
CA LEU A 89 -18.01 -6.94 0.19
C LEU A 89 -18.08 -8.11 1.16
N ALA A 90 -19.19 -8.26 1.89
CA ALA A 90 -19.38 -9.36 2.82
C ALA A 90 -19.27 -10.71 2.11
N ASP A 91 -19.94 -10.86 0.96
CA ASP A 91 -19.92 -12.08 0.15
C ASP A 91 -18.53 -12.33 -0.47
N ALA A 92 -17.78 -11.28 -0.80
CA ALA A 92 -16.40 -11.42 -1.27
C ALA A 92 -15.48 -11.93 -0.17
N PHE A 93 -15.59 -11.39 1.05
CA PHE A 93 -14.82 -11.82 2.21
C PHE A 93 -15.16 -13.25 2.63
N GLU A 94 -16.43 -13.65 2.49
CA GLU A 94 -16.84 -15.04 2.70
C GLU A 94 -16.19 -15.97 1.68
N GLN A 95 -16.21 -15.59 0.40
CA GLN A 95 -15.54 -16.38 -0.63
C GLN A 95 -14.04 -16.47 -0.42
N MET A 96 -13.41 -15.42 0.11
CA MET A 96 -11.99 -15.45 0.48
C MET A 96 -11.75 -16.41 1.65
N TRP A 97 -12.62 -16.40 2.66
CA TRP A 97 -12.53 -17.29 3.82
C TRP A 97 -12.68 -18.75 3.43
N GLN A 98 -13.73 -19.08 2.67
CA GLN A 98 -13.98 -20.45 2.19
C GLN A 98 -12.83 -20.99 1.33
N LYS A 99 -12.18 -20.11 0.57
CA LYS A 99 -11.01 -20.45 -0.25
C LYS A 99 -9.68 -20.37 0.50
N ARG A 100 -9.69 -20.13 1.81
CA ARG A 100 -8.49 -20.02 2.64
C ARG A 100 -7.48 -19.00 2.10
N ARG A 101 -7.98 -17.81 1.74
CA ARG A 101 -7.17 -16.73 1.15
C ARG A 101 -6.69 -15.70 2.17
N TYR A 102 -7.03 -15.82 3.45
CA TYR A 102 -6.46 -14.99 4.52
C TYR A 102 -6.44 -15.74 5.85
N ASN A 103 -5.49 -15.36 6.70
CA ASN A 103 -5.47 -15.65 8.12
C ASN A 103 -6.34 -14.62 8.88
N GLU A 104 -6.02 -13.34 8.68
CA GLU A 104 -6.67 -12.19 9.30
C GLU A 104 -6.83 -11.05 8.29
N LEU A 105 -7.91 -10.29 8.39
CA LEU A 105 -8.22 -9.19 7.50
C LEU A 105 -8.50 -7.91 8.30
N LEU A 106 -7.76 -6.85 7.98
CA LEU A 106 -8.00 -5.51 8.43
C LEU A 106 -8.67 -4.71 7.31
N PHE A 107 -9.90 -4.29 7.52
CA PHE A 107 -10.66 -3.46 6.60
C PHE A 107 -10.73 -2.03 7.13
N ILE A 108 -10.26 -1.06 6.36
CA ILE A 108 -10.33 0.36 6.71
C ILE A 108 -11.06 1.09 5.60
N ILE A 109 -12.09 1.85 5.96
CA ILE A 109 -12.85 2.64 4.99
C ILE A 109 -12.95 4.11 5.40
N ASP A 110 -12.53 5.01 4.51
CA ASP A 110 -12.71 6.45 4.65
C ASP A 110 -13.78 6.97 3.68
N THR A 111 -15.00 7.17 4.20
CA THR A 111 -16.17 7.65 3.45
C THR A 111 -17.24 8.17 4.41
N CYS A 112 -18.19 8.97 3.91
CA CYS A 112 -19.44 9.26 4.62
C CYS A 112 -20.19 7.97 4.94
N GLN A 113 -20.76 7.89 6.16
CA GLN A 113 -21.48 6.74 6.70
C GLN A 113 -20.69 5.42 6.63
N GLY A 114 -19.36 5.49 6.78
CA GLY A 114 -18.46 4.35 6.58
C GLY A 114 -18.76 3.15 7.48
N ALA A 115 -19.28 3.38 8.69
CA ALA A 115 -19.67 2.29 9.59
C ALA A 115 -20.69 1.32 8.99
N SER A 116 -21.59 1.80 8.12
CA SER A 116 -22.58 0.97 7.43
C SER A 116 -21.93 -0.10 6.51
N MET A 117 -20.68 0.10 6.10
CA MET A 117 -20.00 -0.76 5.14
C MET A 117 -19.56 -2.10 5.72
N TYR A 118 -19.35 -2.18 7.03
CA TYR A 118 -18.95 -3.42 7.70
C TYR A 118 -20.08 -4.08 8.51
N GLU A 119 -21.28 -3.49 8.58
CA GLU A 119 -22.41 -4.03 9.35
C GLU A 119 -22.82 -5.43 8.88
N ARG A 120 -22.69 -5.68 7.57
CA ARG A 120 -23.07 -6.96 6.96
C ARG A 120 -21.94 -7.98 6.90
N PHE A 121 -20.76 -7.69 7.44
CA PHE A 121 -19.70 -8.69 7.51
C PHE A 121 -20.10 -9.81 8.46
N TYR A 122 -19.86 -11.05 8.03
CA TYR A 122 -20.20 -12.26 8.78
C TYR A 122 -19.09 -13.32 8.78
N SER A 123 -18.02 -13.13 8.00
CA SER A 123 -16.86 -14.03 7.98
C SER A 123 -15.92 -13.75 9.16
N PRO A 124 -15.25 -14.78 9.70
CA PRO A 124 -14.41 -14.64 10.88
C PRO A 124 -13.06 -13.98 10.55
N ASN A 125 -12.33 -13.58 11.59
CA ASN A 125 -11.00 -12.99 11.55
C ASN A 125 -10.92 -11.65 10.81
N ILE A 126 -12.01 -10.87 10.86
CA ILE A 126 -12.09 -9.54 10.27
C ILE A 126 -12.16 -8.47 11.36
N MET A 127 -11.25 -7.50 11.29
CA MET A 127 -11.31 -6.25 12.04
C MET A 127 -11.64 -5.12 11.07
N ALA A 128 -12.63 -4.28 11.38
CA ALA A 128 -13.05 -3.20 10.50
C ALA A 128 -12.98 -1.83 11.20
N LEU A 129 -12.53 -0.81 10.48
CA LEU A 129 -12.49 0.59 10.92
C LEU A 129 -13.16 1.46 9.85
N ALA A 130 -13.86 2.50 10.30
CA ALA A 130 -14.47 3.50 9.43
C ALA A 130 -14.19 4.91 9.93
N SER A 131 -14.11 5.88 9.01
CA SER A 131 -13.91 7.29 9.36
C SER A 131 -15.15 8.00 9.92
N SER A 132 -16.35 7.43 9.78
CA SER A 132 -17.61 8.03 10.22
C SER A 132 -18.67 7.00 10.62
N GLN A 133 -19.58 7.37 11.52
CA GLN A 133 -20.75 6.56 11.89
C GLN A 133 -21.89 6.71 10.88
N VAL A 134 -22.89 5.82 10.96
CA VAL A 134 -24.12 5.94 10.17
C VAL A 134 -24.83 7.26 10.51
N GLY A 135 -25.17 8.03 9.47
CA GLY A 135 -25.75 9.37 9.62
C GLY A 135 -24.75 10.50 9.83
N GLU A 136 -23.44 10.23 9.82
CA GLU A 136 -22.38 11.24 9.85
C GLU A 136 -21.63 11.31 8.50
N ASP A 137 -21.18 12.51 8.14
CA ASP A 137 -20.30 12.73 6.99
C ASP A 137 -18.83 12.52 7.38
N SER A 138 -18.01 12.04 6.43
CA SER A 138 -16.54 12.16 6.54
C SER A 138 -16.11 13.45 5.86
N LEU A 139 -15.13 14.15 6.44
CA LEU A 139 -14.73 15.48 5.99
C LEU A 139 -13.30 15.50 5.45
N SER A 140 -13.12 16.35 4.44
CA SER A 140 -11.84 16.64 3.84
C SER A 140 -10.94 17.51 4.74
N HIS A 141 -9.64 17.45 4.47
CA HIS A 141 -8.59 18.20 5.12
C HIS A 141 -7.72 18.96 4.09
N GLN A 142 -6.81 19.80 4.60
CA GLN A 142 -5.75 20.46 3.83
C GLN A 142 -6.21 21.05 2.48
N PRO A 143 -7.04 22.11 2.49
CA PRO A 143 -7.45 22.78 1.25
C PRO A 143 -6.24 23.43 0.57
N ASP A 144 -6.08 23.22 -0.74
CA ASP A 144 -5.09 23.89 -1.56
C ASP A 144 -5.77 24.98 -2.41
N PRO A 145 -5.58 26.28 -2.10
CA PRO A 145 -6.19 27.37 -2.86
C PRO A 145 -5.67 27.49 -4.30
N ALA A 146 -4.48 26.98 -4.61
CA ALA A 146 -3.90 27.05 -5.94
C ALA A 146 -4.55 26.03 -6.89
N VAL A 147 -4.93 24.86 -6.37
CA VAL A 147 -5.62 23.82 -7.14
C VAL A 147 -7.15 23.92 -6.99
N GLY A 148 -7.63 24.50 -5.90
CA GLY A 148 -9.06 24.65 -5.61
C GLY A 148 -9.73 23.37 -5.10
N VAL A 149 -8.95 22.42 -4.58
CA VAL A 149 -9.43 21.14 -4.06
C VAL A 149 -8.82 20.84 -2.70
N HIS A 150 -9.41 19.87 -2.00
CA HIS A 150 -8.81 19.30 -0.80
C HIS A 150 -7.86 18.16 -1.18
N LEU A 151 -6.71 18.09 -0.51
CA LEU A 151 -5.67 17.12 -0.86
C LEU A 151 -5.89 15.74 -0.23
N MET A 152 -6.52 15.69 0.94
CA MET A 152 -6.68 14.46 1.74
C MET A 152 -7.94 14.55 2.60
N ASP A 153 -8.42 13.42 3.09
CA ASP A 153 -9.47 13.36 4.12
C ASP A 153 -8.89 13.47 5.54
N ARG A 154 -9.68 13.98 6.49
CA ARG A 154 -9.22 14.17 7.88
C ARG A 154 -8.79 12.86 8.53
N TYR A 155 -9.62 11.83 8.41
CA TYR A 155 -9.31 10.54 9.00
C TYR A 155 -8.04 9.94 8.38
N THR A 156 -7.96 9.93 7.05
CA THR A 156 -6.75 9.54 6.31
C THR A 156 -5.51 10.30 6.79
N PHE A 157 -5.59 11.62 6.97
CA PHE A 157 -4.47 12.44 7.40
C PHE A 157 -3.92 12.01 8.77
N TYR A 158 -4.79 11.87 9.78
CA TYR A 158 -4.33 11.48 11.12
C TYR A 158 -3.87 10.02 11.16
N VAL A 159 -4.49 9.12 10.40
CA VAL A 159 -3.99 7.74 10.24
C VAL A 159 -2.60 7.74 9.61
N LEU A 160 -2.35 8.55 8.59
CA LEU A 160 -1.03 8.66 7.98
C LEU A 160 0.00 9.24 8.96
N GLU A 161 -0.31 10.35 9.63
CA GLU A 161 0.56 10.97 10.65
C GLU A 161 0.93 9.96 11.75
N PHE A 162 -0.03 9.18 12.22
CA PHE A 162 0.21 8.12 13.18
C PHE A 162 1.14 7.01 12.62
N LEU A 163 0.92 6.58 11.38
CA LEU A 163 1.70 5.52 10.75
C LEU A 163 3.14 5.95 10.40
N GLU A 164 3.40 7.24 10.17
CA GLU A 164 4.74 7.77 9.91
C GLU A 164 5.70 7.59 11.11
N GLU A 165 5.16 7.53 12.32
CA GLU A 165 5.92 7.26 13.55
C GLU A 165 6.13 5.76 13.81
N ILE A 166 5.46 4.87 13.06
CA ILE A 166 5.54 3.42 13.25
C ILE A 166 6.74 2.84 12.48
N ASN A 167 7.64 2.21 13.23
CA ASN A 167 8.75 1.43 12.67
C ASN A 167 8.54 -0.09 12.86
N PRO A 168 9.30 -0.95 12.15
CA PRO A 168 9.13 -2.41 12.23
C PRO A 168 9.37 -3.03 13.62
N ALA A 169 10.02 -2.32 14.55
CA ALA A 169 10.23 -2.78 15.92
C ALA A 169 9.17 -2.25 16.90
N SER A 170 8.22 -1.44 16.41
CA SER A 170 7.19 -0.82 17.23
C SER A 170 6.29 -1.86 17.90
N GLN A 171 5.92 -1.58 19.15
CA GLN A 171 4.99 -2.39 19.93
C GLN A 171 3.59 -1.76 19.99
N THR A 172 3.33 -0.75 19.16
CA THR A 172 2.02 -0.09 19.06
C THR A 172 0.97 -1.10 18.59
N ASN A 173 -0.19 -1.09 19.24
CA ASN A 173 -1.25 -2.07 19.02
C ASN A 173 -2.45 -1.45 18.30
N MET A 174 -3.40 -2.29 17.87
CA MET A 174 -4.59 -1.84 17.13
C MET A 174 -5.50 -0.92 17.95
N ASN A 175 -5.47 -1.03 19.28
CA ASN A 175 -6.26 -0.18 20.16
C ASN A 175 -5.76 1.28 20.16
N ASP A 176 -4.47 1.49 19.87
CA ASP A 176 -3.90 2.82 19.65
C ASP A 176 -4.39 3.39 18.31
N LEU A 177 -4.44 2.56 17.25
CA LEU A 177 -4.97 2.95 15.94
C LEU A 177 -6.45 3.40 16.02
N PHE A 178 -7.27 2.76 16.87
CA PHE A 178 -8.68 3.15 17.07
C PHE A 178 -8.86 4.57 17.64
N GLN A 179 -7.82 5.13 18.26
CA GLN A 179 -7.88 6.42 18.95
C GLN A 179 -7.21 7.55 18.17
N VAL A 180 -6.68 7.27 16.97
CA VAL A 180 -5.88 8.20 16.18
C VAL A 180 -6.65 9.45 15.78
N CYS A 181 -7.95 9.33 15.54
CA CYS A 181 -8.78 10.46 15.13
C CYS A 181 -9.99 10.64 16.05
N PRO A 182 -9.83 11.28 17.22
CA PRO A 182 -10.96 11.63 18.06
C PRO A 182 -11.90 12.60 17.33
N ARG A 183 -13.17 12.64 17.76
CA ARG A 183 -14.22 13.48 17.16
C ARG A 183 -13.83 14.96 17.03
N SER A 184 -13.00 15.47 17.93
CA SER A 184 -12.50 16.86 17.86
C SER A 184 -11.60 17.14 16.65
N LEU A 185 -10.88 16.12 16.16
CA LEU A 185 -9.96 16.25 15.02
C LEU A 185 -10.65 15.86 13.71
N CYS A 186 -11.34 14.73 13.70
CA CYS A 186 -12.04 14.23 12.53
C CYS A 186 -13.31 15.02 12.20
N VAL A 187 -13.97 15.62 13.20
CA VAL A 187 -15.29 16.27 13.08
C VAL A 187 -16.41 15.28 12.68
N SER A 188 -16.05 14.02 12.42
CA SER A 188 -16.88 12.81 12.43
C SER A 188 -16.47 11.92 13.61
N THR A 189 -17.24 10.87 13.86
CA THR A 189 -16.90 9.84 14.86
C THR A 189 -16.39 8.59 14.13
N PRO A 190 -15.08 8.28 14.16
CA PRO A 190 -14.60 7.02 13.63
C PRO A 190 -15.22 5.82 14.35
N GLY A 191 -15.55 4.79 13.58
CA GLY A 191 -16.11 3.53 14.06
C GLY A 191 -15.11 2.40 13.95
N HIS A 192 -15.26 1.39 14.79
CA HIS A 192 -14.55 0.13 14.65
C HIS A 192 -15.44 -1.04 15.04
N ARG A 193 -15.18 -2.20 14.43
CA ARG A 193 -15.89 -3.46 14.66
C ARG A 193 -14.88 -4.59 14.83
N THR A 194 -14.97 -5.30 15.95
CA THR A 194 -13.98 -6.31 16.37
C THR A 194 -14.62 -7.64 16.79
N ASP A 195 -15.95 -7.78 16.79
CA ASP A 195 -16.67 -9.00 17.20
C ASP A 195 -16.36 -10.21 16.32
N LEU A 196 -15.98 -9.99 15.05
CA LEU A 196 -15.55 -11.05 14.13
C LEU A 196 -14.08 -11.42 14.30
N PHE A 197 -13.31 -10.69 15.10
CA PHE A 197 -11.87 -10.86 15.26
C PHE A 197 -11.55 -11.64 16.55
N GLN A 198 -10.80 -12.74 16.44
CA GLN A 198 -10.61 -13.65 17.57
C GLN A 198 -9.65 -13.13 18.65
N ARG A 199 -8.60 -12.39 18.25
CA ARG A 199 -7.60 -11.86 19.19
C ARG A 199 -8.09 -10.55 19.81
N ASP A 200 -7.70 -10.28 21.06
CA ASP A 200 -7.91 -8.97 21.66
C ASP A 200 -7.08 -7.91 20.90
N PRO A 201 -7.69 -6.84 20.37
CA PRO A 201 -7.00 -5.76 19.66
C PRO A 201 -5.81 -5.15 20.43
N LYS A 202 -5.80 -5.21 21.76
CA LYS A 202 -4.68 -4.75 22.59
C LYS A 202 -3.40 -5.56 22.40
N ASN A 203 -3.53 -6.82 21.96
CA ASN A 203 -2.42 -7.74 21.72
C ASN A 203 -2.07 -7.86 20.23
N VAL A 204 -2.77 -7.13 19.36
CA VAL A 204 -2.56 -7.15 17.91
C VAL A 204 -1.69 -5.96 17.56
N LEU A 205 -0.49 -6.22 17.04
CA LEU A 205 0.43 -5.15 16.64
C LEU A 205 -0.02 -4.56 15.31
N ILE A 206 0.13 -3.24 15.14
CA ILE A 206 -0.11 -2.58 13.85
C ILE A 206 0.80 -3.14 12.76
N THR A 207 2.02 -3.54 13.14
CA THR A 207 2.98 -4.18 12.24
C THR A 207 2.51 -5.53 11.69
N ASP A 208 1.52 -6.20 12.29
CA ASP A 208 0.91 -7.42 11.72
C ASP A 208 0.17 -7.14 10.40
N PHE A 209 -0.23 -5.89 10.13
CA PHE A 209 -0.95 -5.47 8.91
C PHE A 209 -0.19 -4.44 8.06
N PHE A 210 0.53 -3.51 8.69
CA PHE A 210 1.26 -2.45 8.00
C PHE A 210 2.76 -2.72 7.86
N GLY A 211 3.30 -3.71 8.59
CA GLY A 211 4.71 -4.09 8.53
C GLY A 211 4.96 -5.20 7.51
N SER A 212 6.12 -5.18 6.86
CA SER A 212 6.61 -6.31 6.06
C SER A 212 7.34 -7.35 6.92
N VAL A 213 6.74 -7.73 8.06
CA VAL A 213 7.38 -8.65 9.00
C VAL A 213 6.99 -10.08 8.62
N ARG A 214 7.89 -10.79 7.94
CA ARG A 214 7.70 -12.22 7.64
C ARG A 214 7.93 -13.02 8.91
N LYS A 215 6.86 -13.66 9.43
CA LYS A 215 6.98 -14.68 10.49
C LYS A 215 7.60 -15.92 9.86
N VAL A 216 8.84 -16.23 10.22
CA VAL A 216 9.56 -17.43 9.75
C VAL A 216 9.33 -18.52 10.79
N GLU A 217 8.53 -19.53 10.45
CA GLU A 217 8.43 -20.77 11.21
C GLU A 217 9.60 -21.68 10.80
N ILE A 218 10.48 -22.00 11.75
CA ILE A 218 11.60 -22.91 11.51
C ILE A 218 11.11 -24.32 11.80
N THR A 219 10.94 -25.13 10.75
CA THR A 219 10.65 -26.56 10.89
C THR A 219 11.95 -27.32 11.11
N THR A 220 12.01 -28.12 12.19
CA THR A 220 13.14 -29.03 12.48
C THR A 220 13.04 -30.36 11.73
N GLU A 221 11.91 -30.64 11.09
CA GLU A 221 11.70 -31.86 10.31
C GLU A 221 12.33 -31.73 8.91
N THR A 222 13.03 -32.78 8.49
CA THR A 222 13.61 -32.87 7.15
C THR A 222 12.50 -33.14 6.14
N ILE A 223 12.21 -32.17 5.27
CA ILE A 223 11.28 -32.35 4.16
C ILE A 223 11.99 -33.15 3.06
N SER A 224 11.56 -34.40 2.85
CA SER A 224 12.04 -35.22 1.74
C SER A 224 11.38 -34.75 0.44
N LEU A 225 12.12 -33.99 -0.38
CA LEU A 225 11.67 -33.60 -1.72
C LEU A 225 11.64 -34.86 -2.60
N GLN A 226 10.46 -35.27 -3.07
CA GLN A 226 10.39 -36.32 -4.07
C GLN A 226 10.89 -35.78 -5.41
N PRO A 227 11.81 -36.48 -6.10
CA PRO A 227 12.14 -36.16 -7.48
C PRO A 227 10.88 -36.31 -8.33
N ASP A 228 10.57 -35.29 -9.12
CA ASP A 228 9.41 -35.24 -10.00
C ASP A 228 9.44 -36.40 -11.02
N SER A 229 8.70 -37.46 -10.73
CA SER A 229 8.53 -38.59 -11.65
C SER A 229 7.36 -38.29 -12.59
N GLY A 230 7.66 -37.65 -13.72
CA GLY A 230 6.60 -37.23 -14.64
C GLY A 230 6.98 -36.60 -15.98
N VAL A 231 8.20 -36.78 -16.51
CA VAL A 231 8.43 -36.53 -17.95
C VAL A 231 8.47 -37.87 -18.66
N VAL A 232 7.37 -38.18 -19.35
CA VAL A 232 7.29 -39.26 -20.34
C VAL A 232 8.15 -38.83 -21.52
N GLU A 233 9.43 -39.19 -21.49
CA GLU A 233 10.30 -39.06 -22.65
C GLU A 233 10.24 -40.36 -23.46
N SER A 234 9.64 -40.24 -24.63
CA SER A 234 9.42 -41.31 -25.59
C SER A 234 10.73 -41.90 -26.11
N SER A 235 10.75 -43.23 -26.20
CA SER A 235 11.50 -44.03 -27.17
C SER A 235 13.04 -44.03 -27.08
N TYR A 236 13.55 -45.01 -26.33
CA TYR A 236 14.94 -45.47 -26.42
C TYR A 236 15.24 -46.07 -27.81
N LYS A 237 16.12 -45.41 -28.58
CA LYS A 237 17.10 -46.13 -29.40
C LYS A 237 18.48 -45.93 -28.77
N LYS A 238 19.05 -47.08 -28.43
CA LYS A 238 20.36 -47.27 -27.82
C LYS A 238 21.42 -47.07 -28.91
N ASP A 239 22.38 -46.19 -28.69
CA ASP A 239 23.71 -46.32 -29.29
C ASP A 239 24.78 -45.78 -28.35
N GLN A 240 25.93 -46.45 -28.42
CA GLN A 240 27.00 -46.57 -27.42
C GLN A 240 28.12 -45.53 -27.61
N MET A 241 28.84 -45.26 -26.50
CA MET A 241 30.21 -44.69 -26.40
C MET A 241 30.30 -43.17 -26.67
N VAL A 242 30.98 -42.33 -25.88
CA VAL A 242 32.30 -42.44 -25.23
C VAL A 242 32.32 -41.63 -23.92
N GLU A 243 33.01 -42.18 -22.94
CA GLU A 243 33.37 -41.58 -21.66
C GLU A 243 34.47 -40.52 -21.89
N GLU A 244 34.10 -39.24 -21.88
CA GLU A 244 35.07 -38.13 -21.89
C GLU A 244 34.81 -37.19 -20.71
N LEU A 245 35.90 -36.87 -20.03
CA LEU A 245 36.06 -36.29 -18.71
C LEU A 245 35.27 -34.97 -18.53
N MET A 246 34.08 -35.01 -17.94
CA MET A 246 33.38 -33.79 -17.53
C MET A 246 34.01 -33.24 -16.24
N GLU A 247 34.72 -32.12 -16.35
CA GLU A 247 35.16 -31.33 -15.19
C GLU A 247 33.98 -31.01 -14.26
N PRO A 248 34.20 -30.94 -12.93
CA PRO A 248 33.12 -30.65 -11.99
C PRO A 248 32.58 -29.23 -12.26
N LEU A 249 31.33 -29.16 -12.74
CA LEU A 249 30.60 -27.92 -12.95
C LEU A 249 30.49 -27.14 -11.63
N LYS A 250 31.24 -26.04 -11.53
CA LYS A 250 31.09 -25.05 -10.45
C LYS A 250 29.81 -24.26 -10.69
N TYR A 251 28.85 -24.39 -9.78
CA TYR A 251 27.70 -23.49 -9.70
C TYR A 251 28.15 -22.07 -9.36
N ALA A 252 27.51 -21.08 -9.99
CA ALA A 252 27.73 -19.68 -9.67
C ALA A 252 27.23 -19.37 -8.24
N GLU A 253 28.02 -18.65 -7.46
CA GLU A 253 27.63 -18.20 -6.12
C GLU A 253 26.41 -17.28 -6.22
N GLN A 254 25.26 -17.80 -5.82
CA GLN A 254 24.03 -17.03 -5.73
C GLN A 254 24.08 -16.19 -4.44
N LEU A 255 24.55 -14.94 -4.61
CA LEU A 255 24.68 -13.84 -3.63
C LEU A 255 26.01 -13.78 -2.84
N PRO A 256 26.82 -12.71 -2.99
CA PRO A 256 28.08 -12.56 -2.27
C PRO A 256 27.82 -11.96 -0.87
N VAL A 257 27.18 -12.74 0.02
CA VAL A 257 26.86 -12.27 1.39
C VAL A 257 28.13 -11.94 2.18
N ALA A 258 29.22 -12.67 1.95
CA ALA A 258 30.51 -12.43 2.60
C ALA A 258 31.19 -11.11 2.20
N GLN A 259 30.91 -10.57 1.00
CA GLN A 259 31.46 -9.28 0.56
C GLN A 259 30.69 -8.09 1.13
N ILE A 260 29.45 -8.28 1.57
CA ILE A 260 28.58 -7.23 2.12
C ILE A 260 28.93 -6.95 3.59
N ILE A 261 29.29 -7.98 4.36
CA ILE A 261 29.57 -7.85 5.81
C ILE A 261 30.94 -7.20 6.10
N HIS A 262 31.90 -7.29 5.17
CA HIS A 262 33.25 -6.73 5.34
C HIS A 262 33.48 -5.34 4.72
N GLN A 263 32.45 -4.69 4.15
CA GLN A 263 32.61 -3.31 3.69
C GLN A 263 32.59 -2.34 4.88
N LYS A 264 33.79 -1.94 5.34
CA LYS A 264 33.94 -0.73 6.18
C LYS A 264 33.27 0.45 5.45
N PRO A 265 32.47 1.28 6.14
CA PRO A 265 31.84 2.43 5.53
C PRO A 265 32.93 3.35 4.97
N LYS A 266 32.94 3.55 3.64
CA LYS A 266 33.78 4.58 3.02
C LYS A 266 33.22 5.92 3.46
N LEU A 267 34.01 6.67 4.24
CA LEU A 267 33.76 8.07 4.51
C LEU A 267 33.67 8.78 3.15
N LYS A 268 32.48 9.26 2.80
CA LYS A 268 32.24 9.89 1.50
C LYS A 268 32.58 11.37 1.66
N ASP A 269 33.75 11.78 1.19
CA ASP A 269 34.11 13.19 1.10
C ASP A 269 33.13 13.89 0.15
N TRP A 270 32.18 14.60 0.73
CA TRP A 270 31.13 15.29 0.00
C TRP A 270 31.74 16.45 -0.78
N HIS A 271 31.71 16.34 -2.11
CA HIS A 271 31.98 17.45 -3.01
C HIS A 271 30.66 17.86 -3.66
N PRO A 272 30.22 19.13 -3.53
CA PRO A 272 29.02 19.57 -4.20
C PRO A 272 29.21 19.49 -5.72
N PRO A 273 28.17 19.09 -6.48
CA PRO A 273 28.25 19.11 -7.95
C PRO A 273 28.54 20.54 -8.43
N GLY A 274 29.37 20.71 -9.47
CA GLY A 274 29.86 22.03 -9.91
C GLY A 274 28.77 23.07 -10.20
N GLY A 275 27.55 22.62 -10.55
CA GLY A 275 26.39 23.50 -10.70
C GLY A 275 25.86 24.12 -9.40
N PHE A 276 26.09 23.48 -8.25
CA PHE A 276 25.65 23.97 -6.94
C PHE A 276 26.50 25.17 -6.48
N ILE A 277 27.80 25.15 -6.77
CA ILE A 277 28.71 26.27 -6.47
C ILE A 277 28.35 27.49 -7.34
N LEU A 278 28.13 27.29 -8.64
CA LEU A 278 27.72 28.36 -9.55
C LEU A 278 26.36 28.96 -9.16
N GLY A 279 25.39 28.12 -8.75
CA GLY A 279 24.09 28.58 -8.27
C GLY A 279 24.19 29.41 -6.98
N LEU A 280 25.04 28.98 -6.04
CA LEU A 280 25.26 29.71 -4.78
C LEU A 280 25.94 31.06 -5.01
N TRP A 281 26.92 31.13 -5.91
CA TRP A 281 27.56 32.40 -6.28
C TRP A 281 26.60 33.36 -7.00
N ALA A 282 25.76 32.86 -7.91
CA ALA A 282 24.74 33.68 -8.55
C ALA A 282 23.73 34.25 -7.54
N LEU A 283 23.32 33.44 -6.56
CA LEU A 283 22.42 33.88 -5.48
C LEU A 283 23.08 34.95 -4.60
N ILE A 284 24.34 34.76 -4.20
CA ILE A 284 25.09 35.73 -3.39
C ILE A 284 25.26 37.05 -4.16
N ILE A 285 25.60 37.01 -5.44
CA ILE A 285 25.72 38.21 -6.29
C ILE A 285 24.35 38.91 -6.41
N MET A 286 23.26 38.17 -6.67
CA MET A 286 21.92 38.76 -6.72
C MET A 286 21.52 39.40 -5.39
N VAL A 287 21.78 38.75 -4.27
CA VAL A 287 21.47 39.29 -2.94
C VAL A 287 22.32 40.53 -2.68
N PHE A 288 23.60 40.53 -3.05
CA PHE A 288 24.49 41.68 -2.91
C PHE A 288 24.04 42.88 -3.75
N PHE A 289 23.66 42.68 -5.03
CA PHE A 289 23.09 43.75 -5.86
C PHE A 289 21.71 44.22 -5.35
N LYS A 290 20.89 43.32 -4.82
CA LYS A 290 19.58 43.67 -4.25
C LYS A 290 19.70 44.45 -2.93
N THR A 291 20.72 44.18 -2.13
CA THR A 291 20.94 44.83 -0.82
C THR A 291 21.84 46.06 -0.88
N TYR A 292 22.83 46.11 -1.77
CA TYR A 292 23.82 47.19 -1.86
C TYR A 292 23.87 47.91 -3.23
N GLY A 293 23.29 47.32 -4.27
CA GLY A 293 23.59 47.60 -5.68
C GLY A 293 22.89 48.77 -6.37
N ILE A 294 22.39 49.79 -5.65
CA ILE A 294 21.97 51.05 -6.29
C ILE A 294 22.52 52.30 -5.57
N LYS A 295 22.91 52.23 -4.29
CA LYS A 295 23.42 53.39 -3.55
C LYS A 295 24.94 53.58 -3.61
N HIS A 296 25.73 52.55 -3.94
CA HIS A 296 27.21 52.61 -3.87
C HIS A 296 27.95 52.56 -5.23
N MET A 297 27.26 52.57 -6.37
CA MET A 297 27.89 52.54 -7.70
C MET A 297 28.58 53.86 -8.13
N LYS A 298 28.68 54.88 -7.26
CA LYS A 298 29.39 56.14 -7.55
C LYS A 298 30.88 56.15 -7.17
N PHE A 299 31.42 55.05 -6.64
CA PHE A 299 32.81 55.00 -6.16
C PHE A 299 33.67 53.89 -6.80
N ILE A 300 33.21 53.24 -7.88
CA ILE A 300 33.95 52.16 -8.55
C ILE A 300 34.14 52.43 -10.07
N PHE A 301 33.89 53.66 -10.53
CA PHE A 301 34.37 54.17 -11.82
C PHE A 301 34.93 55.57 -11.64
#